data_AF-A0A9P6G9K0-F1
#
_entry.id   AF-A0A9P6G9K0-F1
#
_cell.length_a   1.000
_cell.length_b   1.000
_cell.length_c   1.000
_cell.angle_alpha   90.00
_cell.angle_beta   90.00
_cell.angle_gamma   90.00
#
_symmetry.space_group_name_H-M   'P 1'
#
loop_
_entity.id
_entity.type
_entity.pdbx_description
1 polymer ?
#
loop_
_entity_poly.entity_id
_entity_poly.type
_entity_poly.pdbx_seq_one_letter_code
_entity_poly.pdbx_strand_id
1 'polypeptide(L)'
;MTSHQYMYYLTFAILAAMHYGSPHLSSKLPLSASHIMSNPIPSSSAHLTCLCGQISLPGTSLANPTFPLPSTICHCNPCRYTSGGLLPAFAPLKSAPSPEVQAKLGKYQFTPSCVRYFCKKCGCQCFVEHPQAAEDEWFCTTGMVEVSGNEKEKAEGVKDVVQLAGHVYIDDLRDGGVIPVFLPITGASASEPELYAEKHGTRPLNPVDLDNIAQTSGQHAPPGPEQQLEARCHCGGLDLRIKRAEYDDEPEDVSSLMEKEDPHRYLARFCACRSCRLSMGFSLCPWTYVALSSVINTKTSQPVVFGADAEKEGANEGLKLQHHHSRDDVWRSFCGGCGASVFYYTCDESRRSVVDVAVGILRAESGSLAREWVRWSDGEVSYGDEGTDQSQVQCLEEHGRIV
;
A
#
# COMPACT_ATOMS: atom_id res chain seq x y z
N MET A 1 -23.77 -71.91 58.03
CA MET A 1 -22.63 -72.24 57.15
C MET A 1 -22.45 -71.05 56.21
N THR A 2 -21.75 -70.02 56.70
CA THR A 2 -20.37 -69.61 56.31
C THR A 2 -20.36 -68.94 54.93
N SER A 3 -20.47 -67.60 54.87
CA SER A 3 -19.40 -66.56 55.02
C SER A 3 -18.79 -66.20 53.66
N HIS A 4 -18.52 -64.98 53.23
CA HIS A 4 -18.70 -63.59 53.69
C HIS A 4 -18.52 -62.76 52.39
N GLN A 5 -19.43 -61.84 52.03
CA GLN A 5 -19.37 -60.38 52.29
C GLN A 5 -18.08 -59.66 51.87
N TYR A 6 -18.09 -58.45 51.29
CA TYR A 6 -19.03 -57.46 50.71
C TYR A 6 -18.25 -56.13 50.87
N MET A 7 -18.29 -55.19 49.90
CA MET A 7 -18.62 -53.76 50.16
C MET A 7 -18.54 -52.93 48.86
N TYR A 8 -19.70 -52.59 48.27
CA TYR A 8 -20.44 -51.30 48.35
C TYR A 8 -19.80 -50.18 47.49
N TYR A 9 -20.33 -49.78 46.32
CA TYR A 9 -21.59 -49.10 45.92
C TYR A 9 -21.42 -47.56 45.74
N LEU A 10 -21.74 -47.15 44.51
CA LEU A 10 -22.49 -45.95 44.08
C LEU A 10 -21.89 -44.52 44.07
N THR A 11 -22.48 -43.80 43.12
CA THR A 11 -22.25 -42.53 42.42
C THR A 11 -22.62 -41.21 43.12
N PHE A 12 -22.10 -40.12 42.52
CA PHE A 12 -22.68 -38.76 42.28
C PHE A 12 -22.55 -37.63 43.35
N ALA A 13 -21.89 -36.55 42.90
CA ALA A 13 -22.33 -35.13 42.89
C ALA A 13 -22.29 -34.21 44.15
N ILE A 14 -21.50 -33.12 44.00
CA ILE A 14 -21.81 -31.69 44.22
C ILE A 14 -21.44 -30.96 45.56
N LEU A 15 -20.66 -29.87 45.37
CA LEU A 15 -20.47 -28.59 46.10
C LEU A 15 -19.62 -28.45 47.39
N ALA A 16 -18.42 -27.88 47.15
CA ALA A 16 -17.81 -26.68 47.76
C ALA A 16 -17.31 -26.67 49.23
N ALA A 17 -15.98 -26.57 49.38
CA ALA A 17 -15.32 -25.65 50.32
C ALA A 17 -13.84 -25.41 49.95
N MET A 18 -13.57 -24.15 49.61
CA MET A 18 -12.33 -23.36 49.66
C MET A 18 -11.05 -24.01 50.23
N HIS A 19 -9.92 -23.89 49.52
CA HIS A 19 -8.73 -23.14 49.96
C HIS A 19 -7.76 -22.90 48.78
N TYR A 20 -7.39 -21.62 48.61
CA TYR A 20 -6.46 -21.08 47.63
C TYR A 20 -4.99 -21.46 47.94
N GLY A 21 -4.19 -21.69 46.91
CA GLY A 21 -2.72 -21.79 47.00
C GLY A 21 -2.06 -22.04 45.64
N SER A 22 -1.52 -20.99 45.03
CA SER A 22 -0.81 -20.97 43.74
C SER A 22 0.42 -21.90 43.68
N PRO A 23 0.78 -22.45 42.51
CA PRO A 23 2.12 -22.89 42.23
C PRO A 23 2.93 -21.82 41.46
N HIS A 24 4.14 -21.57 41.97
CA HIS A 24 5.17 -20.71 41.42
C HIS A 24 5.58 -21.08 39.99
N LEU A 25 5.52 -20.10 39.09
CA LEU A 25 6.17 -20.11 37.78
C LEU A 25 7.55 -19.41 37.91
N SER A 26 8.63 -20.18 37.77
CA SER A 26 10.02 -19.73 37.60
C SER A 26 10.48 -20.37 36.29
N SER A 27 11.10 -19.71 35.31
CA SER A 27 11.97 -18.54 35.34
C SER A 27 11.85 -17.77 34.02
N LYS A 28 11.82 -16.45 34.15
CA LYS A 28 11.81 -15.45 33.08
C LYS A 28 13.00 -15.61 32.14
N LEU A 29 12.76 -15.81 30.85
CA LEU A 29 13.67 -15.36 29.80
C LEU A 29 13.53 -13.84 29.71
N PRO A 30 14.60 -13.05 29.87
CA PRO A 30 14.52 -11.63 29.61
C PRO A 30 14.44 -11.43 28.09
N LEU A 31 13.26 -11.05 27.59
CA LEU A 31 13.18 -10.23 26.39
C LEU A 31 14.02 -8.98 26.71
N SER A 32 15.22 -8.89 26.13
CA SER A 32 16.09 -7.75 26.33
C SER A 32 15.41 -6.53 25.71
N ALA A 33 14.73 -5.75 26.55
CA ALA A 33 14.46 -4.34 26.31
C ALA A 33 15.82 -3.61 26.33
N SER A 34 16.55 -3.74 25.23
CA SER A 34 17.72 -2.96 24.91
C SER A 34 17.72 -2.69 23.41
N HIS A 35 16.66 -2.02 22.93
CA HIS A 35 16.89 -1.10 21.81
C HIS A 35 17.70 0.05 22.39
N ILE A 36 19.03 -0.07 22.25
CA ILE A 36 19.92 1.08 22.28
C ILE A 36 19.25 2.09 21.37
N MET A 37 18.88 3.27 21.90
CA MET A 37 18.42 4.38 21.06
C MET A 37 19.57 4.69 20.12
N SER A 38 19.53 4.14 18.91
CA SER A 38 20.37 4.55 17.80
C SER A 38 20.24 6.06 17.71
N ASN A 39 21.36 6.77 17.66
CA ASN A 39 21.35 8.23 17.51
C ASN A 39 20.40 8.59 16.36
N PRO A 40 19.48 9.54 16.56
CA PRO A 40 18.48 9.86 15.55
C PRO A 40 19.20 10.36 14.29
N ILE A 41 18.91 9.72 13.15
CA ILE A 41 19.63 10.00 11.91
C ILE A 41 19.11 11.32 11.32
N PRO A 42 19.98 12.31 11.06
CA PRO A 42 19.55 13.61 10.56
C PRO A 42 18.90 13.52 9.18
N SER A 43 17.80 14.25 8.95
CA SER A 43 17.18 14.36 7.63
C SER A 43 18.09 15.04 6.60
N SER A 44 19.13 15.76 7.03
CA SER A 44 20.18 16.28 6.15
C SER A 44 21.03 15.22 5.47
N SER A 45 20.98 13.96 5.89
CA SER A 45 21.63 12.83 5.18
C SER A 45 20.82 12.31 3.99
N ALA A 46 19.58 12.79 3.82
CA ALA A 46 18.70 12.38 2.74
C ALA A 46 18.65 13.40 1.60
N HIS A 47 18.08 12.95 0.48
CA HIS A 47 17.61 13.79 -0.61
C HIS A 47 16.23 13.32 -1.05
N LEU A 48 15.41 14.22 -1.59
CA LEU A 48 14.10 13.88 -2.13
C LEU A 48 14.22 13.86 -3.64
N THR A 49 13.80 12.77 -4.29
CA THR A 49 13.82 12.69 -5.76
C THR A 49 12.66 11.89 -6.34
N CYS A 50 12.33 12.16 -7.60
CA CYS A 50 11.42 11.31 -8.38
C CYS A 50 12.22 10.34 -9.26
N LEU A 51 11.55 9.33 -9.84
CA LEU A 51 12.23 8.30 -10.65
C LEU A 51 13.13 8.88 -11.75
N CYS A 52 12.67 9.91 -12.46
CA CYS A 52 13.44 10.52 -13.55
C CYS A 52 14.47 11.58 -13.11
N GLY A 53 14.58 11.86 -11.82
CA GLY A 53 15.53 12.83 -11.25
C GLY A 53 15.23 14.32 -11.49
N GLN A 54 14.16 14.66 -12.22
CA GLN A 54 13.86 16.06 -12.53
C GLN A 54 13.38 16.88 -11.32
N ILE A 55 12.74 16.20 -10.36
CA ILE A 55 12.37 16.76 -9.07
C ILE A 55 13.45 16.34 -8.09
N SER A 56 14.09 17.32 -7.45
CA SER A 56 15.17 17.08 -6.51
C SER A 56 15.20 18.18 -5.46
N LEU A 57 15.10 17.82 -4.18
CA LEU A 57 15.27 18.71 -3.03
C LEU A 57 16.28 18.09 -2.06
N PRO A 58 17.04 18.90 -1.29
CA PRO A 58 17.84 18.37 -0.20
C PRO A 58 16.94 17.87 0.93
N GLY A 59 17.39 16.86 1.69
CA GLY A 59 16.64 16.37 2.85
C GLY A 59 16.45 17.41 3.95
N THR A 60 17.27 18.46 3.97
CA THR A 60 17.08 19.64 4.84
C THR A 60 15.77 20.41 4.57
N SER A 61 15.09 20.16 3.45
CA SER A 61 13.75 20.69 3.17
C SER A 61 12.66 20.06 4.03
N LEU A 62 12.88 18.88 4.61
CA LEU A 62 11.95 18.24 5.54
C LEU A 62 11.84 19.07 6.84
N ALA A 63 10.61 19.20 7.36
CA ALA A 63 10.36 19.91 8.61
C ALA A 63 10.92 19.15 9.82
N ASN A 64 10.76 17.82 9.83
CA ASN A 64 11.35 16.97 10.87
C ASN A 64 12.88 16.86 10.64
N PRO A 65 13.71 17.21 11.64
CA PRO A 65 15.16 17.17 11.50
C PRO A 65 15.76 15.75 11.51
N THR A 66 14.99 14.72 11.84
CA THR A 66 15.49 13.35 12.02
C THR A 66 14.48 12.29 11.55
N PHE A 67 14.98 11.09 11.23
CA PHE A 67 14.15 9.92 10.95
C PHE A 67 13.82 9.12 12.24
N PRO A 68 12.71 8.35 12.25
CA PRO A 68 11.68 8.24 11.21
C PRO A 68 10.73 9.45 11.16
N LEU A 69 10.07 9.64 10.02
CA LEU A 69 9.07 10.68 9.78
C LEU A 69 7.69 10.16 10.22
N PRO A 70 7.04 10.73 11.25
CA PRO A 70 5.70 10.29 11.65
C PRO A 70 4.69 10.66 10.57
N SER A 71 3.81 9.72 10.22
CA SER A 71 2.76 9.93 9.22
C SER A 71 1.46 9.23 9.58
N THR A 72 0.36 9.98 9.57
CA THR A 72 -1.01 9.43 9.65
C THR A 72 -1.52 9.18 8.24
N ILE A 73 -1.89 7.94 7.94
CA ILE A 73 -2.29 7.52 6.60
C ILE A 73 -3.76 7.83 6.36
N CYS A 74 -4.04 8.56 5.27
CA CYS A 74 -5.39 8.84 4.83
C CYS A 74 -5.86 7.80 3.80
N HIS A 75 -6.92 7.08 4.17
CA HIS A 75 -7.45 5.96 3.40
C HIS A 75 -8.66 6.31 2.54
N CYS A 76 -9.01 7.59 2.45
CA CYS A 76 -10.16 8.00 1.66
C CYS A 76 -10.01 7.56 0.21
N ASN A 77 -11.13 7.18 -0.40
CA ASN A 77 -11.22 6.73 -1.77
C ASN A 77 -10.53 7.71 -2.74
N PRO A 78 -10.79 9.03 -2.68
CA PRO A 78 -10.07 10.02 -3.48
C PRO A 78 -8.54 9.97 -3.36
N CYS A 79 -7.96 9.73 -2.18
CA CYS A 79 -6.51 9.62 -2.00
C CYS A 79 -5.94 8.39 -2.72
N ARG A 80 -6.60 7.23 -2.62
CA ARG A 80 -6.21 6.01 -3.38
C ARG A 80 -6.31 6.25 -4.88
N TYR A 81 -7.43 6.83 -5.33
CA TYR A 81 -7.72 7.05 -6.74
C TYR A 81 -6.84 8.12 -7.41
N THR A 82 -6.24 9.01 -6.62
CA THR A 82 -5.29 10.02 -7.10
C THR A 82 -3.84 9.54 -7.06
N SER A 83 -3.51 8.59 -6.18
CA SER A 83 -2.15 8.06 -6.06
C SER A 83 -1.90 6.80 -6.90
N GLY A 84 -2.88 5.89 -6.92
CA GLY A 84 -2.68 4.48 -7.30
C GLY A 84 -2.14 3.60 -6.16
N GLY A 85 -1.85 4.18 -5.00
CA GLY A 85 -1.35 3.48 -3.82
C GLY A 85 -2.46 3.14 -2.80
N LEU A 86 -2.10 2.30 -1.82
CA LEU A 86 -2.97 1.93 -0.69
C LEU A 86 -2.49 2.50 0.66
N LEU A 87 -1.24 2.95 0.74
CA LEU A 87 -0.65 3.54 1.95
C LEU A 87 0.07 4.87 1.63
N PRO A 88 -0.67 5.91 1.22
CA PRO A 88 -0.05 7.18 0.90
C PRO A 88 0.45 7.88 2.17
N ALA A 89 1.76 7.82 2.40
CA ALA A 89 2.43 8.49 3.51
C ALA A 89 3.08 9.81 3.08
N PHE A 90 2.87 10.85 3.89
CA PHE A 90 3.33 12.21 3.64
C PHE A 90 4.16 12.75 4.80
N ALA A 91 5.13 13.61 4.49
CA ALA A 91 5.96 14.30 5.48
C ALA A 91 5.95 15.82 5.26
N PRO A 92 5.86 16.64 6.32
CA PRO A 92 5.83 18.09 6.17
C PRO A 92 7.17 18.65 5.66
N LEU A 93 7.09 19.69 4.84
CA LEU A 93 8.21 20.50 4.36
C LEU A 93 8.27 21.82 5.14
N LYS A 94 9.48 22.39 5.25
CA LYS A 94 9.69 23.71 5.89
C LYS A 94 9.10 24.87 5.09
N SER A 95 8.99 24.69 3.76
CA SER A 95 8.51 25.72 2.84
C SER A 95 8.09 25.07 1.52
N ALA A 96 7.40 25.86 0.68
CA ALA A 96 7.13 25.49 -0.70
C ALA A 96 8.43 25.15 -1.47
N PRO A 97 8.40 24.19 -2.41
CA PRO A 97 9.48 23.99 -3.37
C PRO A 97 9.75 25.26 -4.20
N SER A 98 10.98 25.44 -4.67
CA SER A 98 11.35 26.61 -5.47
C SER A 98 10.50 26.72 -6.76
N PRO A 99 10.32 27.93 -7.33
CA PRO A 99 9.60 28.10 -8.59
C PRO A 99 10.12 27.22 -9.73
N GLU A 100 11.43 26.97 -9.77
CA GLU A 100 12.09 26.11 -10.76
C GLU A 100 11.67 24.63 -10.63
N VAL A 101 11.51 24.14 -9.39
CA VAL A 101 10.97 22.81 -9.14
C VAL A 101 9.49 22.79 -9.51
N GLN A 102 8.73 23.81 -9.10
CA GLN A 102 7.30 23.88 -9.37
C GLN A 102 6.94 23.90 -10.86
N ALA A 103 7.77 24.52 -11.71
CA ALA A 103 7.57 24.54 -13.16
C ALA A 103 7.53 23.12 -13.78
N LYS A 104 8.27 22.17 -13.17
CA LYS A 104 8.36 20.77 -13.62
C LYS A 104 7.22 19.89 -13.10
N LEU A 105 6.36 20.42 -12.23
CA LEU A 105 5.23 19.71 -11.63
C LEU A 105 3.94 19.94 -12.40
N GLY A 106 3.14 18.88 -12.54
CA GLY A 106 1.72 18.95 -12.83
C GLY A 106 0.97 19.30 -11.55
N LYS A 107 -0.07 20.13 -11.66
CA LYS A 107 -0.91 20.53 -10.53
C LYS A 107 -2.30 19.93 -10.72
N TYR A 108 -2.84 19.37 -9.66
CA TYR A 108 -4.21 18.85 -9.62
C TYR A 108 -4.95 19.39 -8.40
N GLN A 109 -6.00 20.17 -8.64
CA GLN A 109 -6.88 20.63 -7.57
C GLN A 109 -7.71 19.44 -7.06
N PHE A 110 -7.31 18.89 -5.91
CA PHE A 110 -7.90 17.67 -5.36
C PHE A 110 -9.20 17.98 -4.61
N THR A 111 -9.17 18.99 -3.75
CA THR A 111 -10.34 19.62 -3.11
C THR A 111 -10.11 21.14 -3.08
N PRO A 112 -11.10 21.99 -2.75
CA PRO A 112 -10.85 23.44 -2.61
C PRO A 112 -9.70 23.82 -1.66
N SER A 113 -9.42 22.97 -0.66
CA SER A 113 -8.39 23.18 0.36
C SER A 113 -7.12 22.34 0.16
N CYS A 114 -6.99 21.65 -0.97
CA CYS A 114 -5.93 20.66 -1.15
C CYS A 114 -5.51 20.54 -2.62
N VAL A 115 -4.22 20.79 -2.90
CA VAL A 115 -3.62 20.65 -4.23
C VAL A 115 -2.60 19.51 -4.20
N ARG A 116 -2.64 18.65 -5.21
CA ARG A 116 -1.70 17.54 -5.42
C ARG A 116 -0.75 17.90 -6.54
N TYR A 117 0.53 17.58 -6.37
CA TYR A 117 1.58 17.86 -7.32
C TYR A 117 2.30 16.58 -7.71
N PHE A 118 2.53 16.39 -9.01
CA PHE A 118 3.22 15.22 -9.55
C PHE A 118 4.26 15.61 -10.60
N CYS A 119 5.29 14.79 -10.79
CA CYS A 119 6.29 15.02 -11.82
C CYS A 119 5.66 14.87 -13.22
N LYS A 120 5.73 15.91 -14.07
CA LYS A 120 5.20 15.86 -15.45
C LYS A 120 5.85 14.80 -16.34
N LYS A 121 7.07 14.37 -16.01
CA LYS A 121 7.83 13.40 -16.82
C LYS A 121 7.59 11.95 -16.43
N CYS A 122 7.58 11.64 -15.13
CA CYS A 122 7.51 10.25 -14.65
C CYS A 122 6.25 9.91 -13.84
N GLY A 123 5.36 10.87 -13.61
CA GLY A 123 4.11 10.63 -12.89
C GLY A 123 4.21 10.55 -11.37
N CYS A 124 5.42 10.46 -10.80
CA CYS A 124 5.66 10.42 -9.36
C CYS A 124 4.83 11.48 -8.62
N GLN A 125 3.99 11.04 -7.67
CA GLN A 125 3.33 11.94 -6.74
C GLN A 125 4.40 12.56 -5.87
N CYS A 126 4.51 13.90 -5.90
CA CYS A 126 5.62 14.60 -5.28
C CYS A 126 5.21 15.37 -4.03
N PHE A 127 4.22 16.26 -4.16
CA PHE A 127 3.90 17.20 -3.08
C PHE A 127 2.40 17.39 -2.89
N VAL A 128 2.06 17.90 -1.71
CA VAL A 128 0.74 18.36 -1.33
C VAL A 128 0.86 19.78 -0.80
N GLU A 129 -0.11 20.63 -1.15
CA GLU A 129 -0.27 21.97 -0.61
C GLU A 129 -1.68 22.09 -0.01
N HIS A 130 -1.78 22.68 1.17
CA HIS A 130 -3.05 23.09 1.78
C HIS A 130 -3.16 24.63 1.77
N PRO A 131 -3.62 25.25 0.67
CA PRO A 131 -3.59 26.70 0.49
C PRO A 131 -4.57 27.48 1.38
N GLN A 132 -5.37 26.78 2.19
CA GLN A 132 -6.36 27.37 3.10
C GLN A 132 -6.00 27.17 4.57
N ALA A 133 -4.85 26.54 4.86
CA ALA A 133 -4.33 26.46 6.22
C ALA A 133 -3.84 27.85 6.70
N ALA A 134 -3.77 28.05 8.02
CA ALA A 134 -3.38 29.34 8.60
C ALA A 134 -1.95 29.76 8.18
N GLU A 135 -1.11 28.78 7.90
CA GLU A 135 0.18 28.90 7.24
C GLU A 135 0.12 27.99 6.00
N ASP A 136 0.67 28.40 4.85
CA ASP A 136 0.69 27.56 3.64
C ASP A 136 1.45 26.26 3.92
N GLU A 137 0.73 25.18 4.22
CA GLU A 137 1.34 23.90 4.56
C GLU A 137 1.72 23.12 3.30
N TRP A 138 2.96 22.65 3.27
CA TRP A 138 3.49 21.81 2.20
C TRP A 138 3.96 20.48 2.75
N PHE A 139 3.71 19.41 1.99
CA PHE A 139 4.17 18.06 2.32
C PHE A 139 4.82 17.43 1.08
N CYS A 140 5.77 16.53 1.28
CA CYS A 140 6.23 15.60 0.25
C CYS A 140 5.65 14.21 0.48
N THR A 141 5.58 13.43 -0.58
CA THR A 141 5.38 11.99 -0.45
C THR A 141 6.67 11.32 0.04
N THR A 142 6.54 10.37 0.94
CA THR A 142 7.70 9.79 1.66
C THR A 142 8.50 8.81 0.81
N GLY A 143 7.90 8.20 -0.22
CA GLY A 143 8.62 7.34 -1.16
C GLY A 143 9.63 8.09 -2.03
N MET A 144 9.64 9.42 -2.03
CA MET A 144 10.70 10.21 -2.69
C MET A 144 11.98 10.31 -1.86
N VAL A 145 11.92 9.99 -0.56
CA VAL A 145 13.03 10.24 0.36
C VAL A 145 14.06 9.14 0.20
N GLU A 146 15.26 9.53 -0.20
CA GLU A 146 16.42 8.67 -0.38
C GLU A 146 17.45 9.02 0.69
N VAL A 147 17.64 8.13 1.66
CA VAL A 147 18.66 8.30 2.69
C VAL A 147 20.01 7.83 2.14
N SER A 148 21.01 8.71 2.16
CA SER A 148 22.34 8.35 1.70
C SER A 148 23.01 7.46 2.76
N GLY A 149 23.37 6.23 2.39
CA GLY A 149 24.25 5.38 3.19
C GLY A 149 25.36 4.84 2.31
N ASN A 150 26.63 5.00 2.71
CA ASN A 150 27.71 4.26 2.05
C ASN A 150 27.47 2.76 2.26
N GLU A 151 27.75 1.93 1.26
CA GLU A 151 27.49 0.48 1.31
C GLU A 151 28.11 -0.24 2.53
N LYS A 152 29.11 0.36 3.17
CA LYS A 152 29.76 -0.12 4.40
C LYS A 152 29.05 0.26 5.71
N GLU A 153 28.13 1.22 5.69
CA GLU A 153 27.34 1.71 6.85
C GLU A 153 25.91 1.14 6.87
N LYS A 154 25.56 0.23 5.95
CA LYS A 154 24.26 -0.47 5.91
C LYS A 154 23.92 -1.25 7.20
N ALA A 155 24.88 -1.43 8.12
CA ALA A 155 24.66 -2.05 9.42
C ALA A 155 24.08 -1.09 10.50
N GLU A 156 24.12 0.24 10.29
CA GLU A 156 23.61 1.26 11.23
C GLU A 156 22.75 2.35 10.52
N GLY A 157 22.15 2.02 9.37
CA GLY A 157 21.34 2.95 8.56
C GLY A 157 19.93 3.24 9.11
N VAL A 158 19.21 4.14 8.43
CA VAL A 158 17.77 4.38 8.69
C VAL A 158 17.01 3.10 8.37
N LYS A 159 16.52 2.39 9.39
CA LYS A 159 15.67 1.21 9.21
C LYS A 159 14.36 1.56 8.51
N ASP A 160 13.75 2.66 8.96
CA ASP A 160 12.45 3.13 8.48
C ASP A 160 12.51 4.65 8.24
N VAL A 161 12.18 5.08 7.03
CA VAL A 161 11.99 6.50 6.69
C VAL A 161 10.72 7.02 7.33
N VAL A 162 9.69 6.20 7.46
CA VAL A 162 8.35 6.53 7.91
C VAL A 162 7.97 5.70 9.12
N GLN A 163 7.48 6.39 10.15
CA GLN A 163 6.76 5.76 11.25
C GLN A 163 5.26 5.97 11.02
N LEU A 164 4.51 4.89 10.87
CA LEU A 164 3.05 4.97 10.83
C LEU A 164 2.57 5.43 12.21
N ALA A 165 1.86 6.55 12.27
CA ALA A 165 1.33 7.11 13.52
C ALA A 165 -0.16 6.77 13.71
N GLY A 166 -0.88 6.55 12.61
CA GLY A 166 -2.30 6.26 12.63
C GLY A 166 -2.91 6.11 11.24
N HIS A 167 -4.21 5.86 11.22
CA HIS A 167 -5.02 5.64 10.03
C HIS A 167 -6.35 6.39 10.16
N VAL A 168 -6.71 7.17 9.14
CA VAL A 168 -7.94 7.97 9.08
C VAL A 168 -8.73 7.64 7.82
N TYR A 169 -10.04 7.88 7.83
CA TYR A 169 -11.00 7.54 6.77
C TYR A 169 -11.05 6.04 6.47
N ILE A 170 -11.03 5.22 7.52
CA ILE A 170 -11.01 3.75 7.41
C ILE A 170 -12.29 3.19 6.75
N ASP A 171 -13.45 3.83 6.96
CA ASP A 171 -14.72 3.37 6.36
C ASP A 171 -14.69 3.35 4.83
N ASP A 172 -13.90 4.23 4.21
CA ASP A 172 -13.77 4.29 2.75
C ASP A 172 -13.06 3.05 2.17
N LEU A 173 -12.33 2.30 3.00
CA LEU A 173 -11.70 1.04 2.62
C LEU A 173 -12.72 -0.08 2.45
N ARG A 174 -13.78 -0.10 3.27
CA ARG A 174 -14.81 -1.16 3.39
C ARG A 174 -14.33 -2.54 3.83
N ASP A 175 -13.09 -2.89 3.52
CA ASP A 175 -12.44 -4.16 3.88
C ASP A 175 -11.40 -4.00 4.99
N GLY A 176 -11.29 -2.81 5.59
CA GLY A 176 -10.25 -2.48 6.57
C GLY A 176 -8.86 -2.28 5.94
N GLY A 177 -8.73 -2.52 4.64
CA GLY A 177 -7.49 -2.41 3.89
C GLY A 177 -6.36 -3.25 4.48
N VAL A 178 -5.13 -2.79 4.24
CA VAL A 178 -3.92 -3.41 4.79
C VAL A 178 -3.63 -3.03 6.24
N ILE A 179 -4.50 -2.25 6.89
CA ILE A 179 -4.27 -1.74 8.24
C ILE A 179 -3.99 -2.87 9.24
N PRO A 180 -4.77 -3.98 9.29
CA PRO A 180 -4.55 -5.03 10.28
C PRO A 180 -3.15 -5.65 10.23
N VAL A 181 -2.49 -5.64 9.06
CA VAL A 181 -1.13 -6.18 8.89
C VAL A 181 -0.08 -5.34 9.63
N PHE A 182 -0.34 -4.04 9.82
CA PHE A 182 0.56 -3.13 10.53
C PHE A 182 0.20 -2.98 12.01
N LEU A 183 -0.60 -3.90 12.57
CA LEU A 183 -1.01 -3.90 13.97
C LEU A 183 -0.38 -5.05 14.78
N PRO A 184 0.16 -4.78 15.99
CA PRO A 184 0.38 -3.45 16.57
C PRO A 184 1.47 -2.70 15.80
N ILE A 185 1.34 -1.37 15.66
CA ILE A 185 2.29 -0.53 14.92
C ILE A 185 3.71 -0.85 15.37
N THR A 186 4.53 -1.30 14.42
CA THR A 186 5.94 -1.57 14.65
C THR A 186 6.66 -0.30 15.09
N GLY A 187 7.25 -0.33 16.29
CA GLY A 187 8.23 0.67 16.73
C GLY A 187 7.74 1.81 17.64
N ALA A 188 6.48 1.85 18.07
CA ALA A 188 6.07 2.80 19.13
C ALA A 188 6.18 2.15 20.51
N SER A 189 6.89 2.80 21.43
CA SER A 189 6.71 2.50 22.85
C SER A 189 5.25 2.77 23.23
N ALA A 190 4.47 1.71 23.44
CA ALA A 190 3.27 1.70 24.28
C ALA A 190 2.08 2.65 23.93
N SER A 191 2.06 3.37 22.80
CA SER A 191 0.86 4.10 22.36
C SER A 191 0.08 3.28 21.34
N GLU A 192 -1.22 3.07 21.60
CA GLU A 192 -2.13 2.41 20.66
C GLU A 192 -2.18 3.18 19.32
N PRO A 193 -2.35 2.49 18.19
CA PRO A 193 -2.54 3.11 16.88
C PRO A 193 -3.71 4.09 16.90
N GLU A 194 -3.52 5.29 16.34
CA GLU A 194 -4.64 6.21 16.14
C GLU A 194 -5.50 5.71 14.98
N LEU A 195 -6.63 5.05 15.27
CA LEU A 195 -7.56 4.53 14.27
C LEU A 195 -8.84 5.35 14.27
N TYR A 196 -9.15 6.01 13.14
CA TYR A 196 -10.37 6.79 12.97
C TYR A 196 -11.10 6.37 11.72
N ALA A 197 -12.39 6.10 11.88
CA ALA A 197 -13.22 5.70 10.78
C ALA A 197 -13.44 6.82 9.75
N GLU A 198 -13.37 8.08 10.21
CA GLU A 198 -13.49 9.31 9.42
C GLU A 198 -12.22 10.17 9.58
N LYS A 199 -12.36 11.50 9.60
CA LYS A 199 -11.23 12.39 9.86
C LYS A 199 -10.64 12.15 11.25
N HIS A 200 -9.40 12.59 11.43
CA HIS A 200 -8.70 12.53 12.71
C HIS A 200 -9.55 13.07 13.86
N GLY A 201 -9.52 12.37 14.99
CA GLY A 201 -10.25 12.74 16.21
C GLY A 201 -11.75 12.46 16.17
N THR A 202 -12.27 11.83 15.10
CA THR A 202 -13.70 11.53 14.96
C THR A 202 -13.96 10.04 14.75
N ARG A 203 -14.97 9.50 15.45
CA ARG A 203 -15.36 8.09 15.46
C ARG A 203 -14.14 7.14 15.57
N PRO A 204 -13.48 7.09 16.74
CA PRO A 204 -12.35 6.20 16.94
C PRO A 204 -12.76 4.74 16.76
N LEU A 205 -11.86 3.95 16.20
CA LEU A 205 -11.98 2.50 16.07
C LEU A 205 -10.93 1.83 16.95
N ASN A 206 -11.15 0.56 17.26
CA ASN A 206 -10.16 -0.33 17.86
C ASN A 206 -9.83 -1.49 16.90
N PRO A 207 -8.81 -2.31 17.20
CA PRO A 207 -8.46 -3.45 16.34
C PRO A 207 -9.59 -4.46 16.11
N VAL A 208 -10.49 -4.67 17.08
CA VAL A 208 -11.64 -5.58 16.91
C VAL A 208 -12.63 -5.02 15.88
N ASP A 209 -12.82 -3.70 15.84
CA ASP A 209 -13.66 -3.08 14.82
C ASP A 209 -13.09 -3.31 13.41
N LEU A 210 -11.77 -3.24 13.25
CA LEU A 210 -11.09 -3.53 11.98
C LEU A 210 -11.26 -4.99 11.55
N ASP A 211 -11.10 -5.93 12.47
CA ASP A 211 -11.31 -7.35 12.20
C ASP A 211 -12.76 -7.61 11.75
N ASN A 212 -13.74 -6.96 12.39
CA ASN A 212 -15.15 -7.07 12.02
C ASN A 212 -15.42 -6.50 10.61
N ILE A 213 -14.80 -5.37 10.26
CA ILE A 213 -14.90 -4.78 8.92
C ILE A 213 -14.33 -5.74 7.88
N ALA A 214 -13.12 -6.27 8.10
CA ALA A 214 -12.48 -7.21 7.19
C ALA A 214 -13.32 -8.50 7.02
N GLN A 215 -13.82 -9.08 8.12
CA GLN A 215 -14.67 -10.28 8.09
C GLN A 215 -15.98 -10.04 7.35
N THR A 216 -16.62 -8.88 7.55
CA THR A 216 -17.87 -8.53 6.88
C THR A 216 -17.64 -8.37 5.38
N SER A 217 -16.55 -7.72 4.98
CA SER A 217 -16.18 -7.58 3.56
C SER A 217 -15.85 -8.93 2.91
N GLY A 218 -15.23 -9.86 3.64
CA GLY A 218 -14.98 -11.22 3.15
C GLY A 218 -16.23 -12.01 2.75
N GLN A 219 -17.44 -11.53 3.08
CA GLN A 219 -18.72 -12.16 2.72
C GLN A 219 -19.27 -11.67 1.36
N HIS A 220 -18.58 -10.75 0.68
CA HIS A 220 -19.00 -10.31 -0.66
C HIS A 220 -19.03 -11.50 -1.63
N ALA A 221 -20.15 -11.64 -2.34
CA ALA A 221 -20.29 -12.67 -3.36
C ALA A 221 -19.23 -12.46 -4.45
N PRO A 222 -18.64 -13.56 -4.97
CA PRO A 222 -17.72 -13.43 -6.09
C PRO A 222 -18.48 -12.82 -7.28
N PRO A 223 -17.82 -11.97 -8.09
CA PRO A 223 -18.42 -11.45 -9.30
C PRO A 223 -18.85 -12.58 -10.24
N GLY A 224 -19.81 -12.32 -11.12
CA GLY A 224 -20.12 -13.20 -12.26
C GLY A 224 -19.03 -13.17 -13.33
N PRO A 225 -19.00 -14.15 -14.24
CA PRO A 225 -17.97 -14.26 -15.29
C PRO A 225 -17.97 -13.08 -16.28
N GLU A 226 -19.15 -12.52 -16.57
CA GLU A 226 -19.31 -11.38 -17.50
C GLU A 226 -19.09 -10.01 -16.82
N GLN A 227 -18.95 -9.98 -15.49
CA GLN A 227 -18.69 -8.72 -14.80
C GLN A 227 -17.25 -8.27 -15.06
N GLN A 228 -17.03 -6.96 -15.00
CA GLN A 228 -15.73 -6.35 -15.20
C GLN A 228 -15.42 -5.40 -14.05
N LEU A 229 -14.17 -5.42 -13.61
CA LEU A 229 -13.69 -4.52 -12.56
C LEU A 229 -13.44 -3.14 -13.14
N GLU A 230 -14.01 -2.13 -12.50
CA GLU A 230 -13.72 -0.74 -12.83
C GLU A 230 -12.34 -0.32 -12.30
N ALA A 231 -11.54 0.29 -13.17
CA ALA A 231 -10.27 0.91 -12.81
C ALA A 231 -10.27 2.37 -13.28
N ARG A 232 -10.27 3.32 -12.33
CA ARG A 232 -10.43 4.76 -12.61
C ARG A 232 -9.54 5.61 -11.73
N CYS A 233 -8.99 6.69 -12.30
CA CYS A 233 -8.36 7.74 -11.51
C CYS A 233 -9.40 8.73 -10.95
N HIS A 234 -9.00 9.54 -9.98
CA HIS A 234 -9.91 10.52 -9.37
C HIS A 234 -10.44 11.58 -10.36
N CYS A 235 -9.62 12.09 -11.28
CA CYS A 235 -10.04 13.16 -12.18
C CYS A 235 -10.91 12.71 -13.37
N GLY A 236 -11.22 11.41 -13.47
CA GLY A 236 -11.98 10.83 -14.59
C GLY A 236 -11.23 10.79 -15.92
N GLY A 237 -9.97 11.21 -15.96
CA GLY A 237 -9.13 11.14 -17.16
C GLY A 237 -8.75 9.71 -17.56
N LEU A 238 -8.91 8.75 -16.65
CA LEU A 238 -8.77 7.32 -16.90
C LEU A 238 -10.08 6.63 -16.55
N ASP A 239 -10.53 5.80 -17.48
CA ASP A 239 -11.78 5.07 -17.40
C ASP A 239 -11.58 3.72 -18.10
N LEU A 240 -11.35 2.69 -17.30
CA LEU A 240 -10.94 1.37 -17.76
C LEU A 240 -11.84 0.29 -17.16
N ARG A 241 -11.89 -0.85 -17.84
CA ARG A 241 -12.48 -2.09 -17.35
C ARG A 241 -11.47 -3.22 -17.43
N ILE A 242 -11.41 -4.04 -16.39
CA ILE A 242 -10.59 -5.24 -16.34
C ILE A 242 -11.52 -6.45 -16.41
N LYS A 243 -11.31 -7.31 -17.41
CA LYS A 243 -12.05 -8.57 -17.54
C LYS A 243 -11.72 -9.50 -16.37
N ARG A 244 -12.68 -10.33 -16.00
CA ARG A 244 -12.44 -11.39 -15.02
C ARG A 244 -11.29 -12.28 -15.49
N ALA A 245 -10.45 -12.70 -14.55
CA ALA A 245 -9.41 -13.67 -14.83
C ALA A 245 -10.06 -15.03 -15.09
N GLU A 246 -9.51 -15.80 -16.02
CA GLU A 246 -9.90 -17.18 -16.28
C GLU A 246 -8.64 -18.00 -16.54
N TYR A 247 -8.11 -18.68 -15.51
CA TYR A 247 -6.79 -19.33 -15.53
C TYR A 247 -6.47 -20.08 -16.82
N ASP A 248 -7.40 -20.89 -17.33
CA ASP A 248 -7.20 -21.72 -18.53
C ASP A 248 -7.22 -20.92 -19.86
N ASP A 249 -7.79 -19.71 -19.85
CA ASP A 249 -7.87 -18.80 -21.00
C ASP A 249 -6.77 -17.72 -20.99
N GLU A 250 -6.04 -17.56 -19.88
CA GLU A 250 -4.98 -16.58 -19.74
C GLU A 250 -3.68 -17.01 -20.46
N PRO A 251 -2.90 -16.05 -21.00
CA PRO A 251 -1.55 -16.32 -21.49
C PRO A 251 -0.66 -17.01 -20.44
N GLU A 252 0.28 -17.86 -20.88
CA GLU A 252 1.14 -18.65 -19.99
C GLU A 252 1.89 -17.82 -18.92
N ASP A 253 2.38 -16.64 -19.29
CA ASP A 253 3.07 -15.72 -18.38
C ASP A 253 2.12 -15.03 -17.37
N VAL A 254 0.82 -14.98 -17.65
CA VAL A 254 -0.21 -14.51 -16.71
C VAL A 254 -0.68 -15.66 -15.82
N SER A 255 -1.04 -16.81 -16.40
CA SER A 255 -1.52 -17.98 -15.65
C SER A 255 -0.45 -18.58 -14.74
N SER A 256 0.84 -18.47 -15.08
CA SER A 256 1.95 -18.85 -14.19
C SER A 256 2.05 -18.01 -12.90
N LEU A 257 1.44 -16.83 -12.89
CA LEU A 257 1.30 -15.98 -11.70
C LEU A 257 0.00 -16.25 -10.94
N MET A 258 -0.90 -17.10 -11.45
CA MET A 258 -2.19 -17.41 -10.84
C MET A 258 -2.19 -18.79 -10.18
N GLU A 259 -3.21 -19.05 -9.36
CA GLU A 259 -3.45 -20.37 -8.75
C GLU A 259 -4.59 -21.07 -9.45
N LYS A 260 -4.42 -22.36 -9.77
CA LYS A 260 -5.45 -23.14 -10.45
C LYS A 260 -6.66 -23.40 -9.56
N GLU A 261 -6.46 -23.47 -8.25
CA GLU A 261 -7.49 -23.60 -7.22
C GLU A 261 -8.30 -22.31 -7.04
N ASP A 262 -7.79 -21.19 -7.55
CA ASP A 262 -8.41 -19.86 -7.50
C ASP A 262 -8.40 -19.20 -8.90
N PRO A 263 -9.05 -19.83 -9.89
CA PRO A 263 -8.81 -19.55 -11.29
C PRO A 263 -9.36 -18.21 -11.77
N HIS A 264 -10.12 -17.50 -10.91
CA HIS A 264 -10.85 -16.28 -11.25
C HIS A 264 -10.28 -15.00 -10.62
N ARG A 265 -9.09 -15.07 -9.99
CA ARG A 265 -8.45 -13.92 -9.37
C ARG A 265 -7.03 -13.74 -9.89
N TYR A 266 -6.71 -12.52 -10.30
CA TYR A 266 -5.34 -12.15 -10.66
C TYR A 266 -4.48 -12.07 -9.41
N LEU A 267 -3.19 -12.38 -9.51
CA LEU A 267 -2.27 -12.17 -8.40
C LEU A 267 -2.08 -10.67 -8.15
N ALA A 268 -2.04 -10.29 -6.88
CA ALA A 268 -1.64 -8.98 -6.41
C ALA A 268 -0.51 -9.09 -5.39
N ARG A 269 0.42 -8.13 -5.42
CA ARG A 269 1.56 -8.07 -4.50
C ARG A 269 2.02 -6.64 -4.27
N PHE A 270 2.62 -6.39 -3.11
CA PHE A 270 3.37 -5.17 -2.87
C PHE A 270 4.79 -5.28 -3.44
N CYS A 271 5.25 -4.20 -4.07
CA CYS A 271 6.62 -4.03 -4.49
C CYS A 271 7.27 -2.89 -3.69
N ALA A 272 8.42 -3.15 -3.10
CA ALA A 272 9.20 -2.18 -2.33
C ALA A 272 10.44 -1.68 -3.09
N CYS A 273 10.64 -2.11 -4.34
CA CYS A 273 11.82 -1.74 -5.12
C CYS A 273 11.93 -0.21 -5.27
N ARG A 274 13.17 0.27 -5.31
CA ARG A 274 13.49 1.70 -5.41
C ARG A 274 12.77 2.35 -6.59
N SER A 275 12.73 1.68 -7.73
CA SER A 275 12.14 2.25 -8.95
C SER A 275 10.62 2.38 -8.89
N CYS A 276 9.90 1.42 -8.29
CA CYS A 276 8.47 1.51 -8.08
C CYS A 276 8.13 2.60 -7.07
N ARG A 277 8.85 2.63 -5.95
CA ARG A 277 8.70 3.64 -4.91
C ARG A 277 8.90 5.06 -5.45
N LEU A 278 9.97 5.31 -6.21
CA LEU A 278 10.23 6.62 -6.84
C LEU A 278 9.31 6.93 -8.02
N SER A 279 8.67 5.92 -8.63
CA SER A 279 7.67 6.12 -9.69
C SER A 279 6.32 6.53 -9.13
N MET A 280 5.90 5.95 -8.01
CA MET A 280 4.58 6.20 -7.43
C MET A 280 4.62 7.33 -6.39
N GLY A 281 5.71 7.43 -5.64
CA GLY A 281 5.90 8.35 -4.52
C GLY A 281 5.68 7.71 -3.14
N PHE A 282 5.46 6.39 -3.03
CA PHE A 282 5.12 5.73 -1.77
C PHE A 282 5.91 4.45 -1.55
N SER A 283 6.23 4.14 -0.29
CA SER A 283 7.14 3.08 0.13
C SER A 283 6.76 1.69 -0.39
N LEU A 284 5.47 1.38 -0.35
CA LEU A 284 4.92 0.10 -0.80
C LEU A 284 3.97 0.34 -1.95
N CYS A 285 4.30 -0.23 -3.12
CA CYS A 285 3.53 -0.07 -4.35
C CYS A 285 2.68 -1.31 -4.62
N PRO A 286 1.35 -1.23 -4.56
CA PRO A 286 0.47 -2.38 -4.77
C PRO A 286 0.17 -2.58 -6.26
N TRP A 287 0.53 -3.75 -6.78
CA TRP A 287 0.34 -4.12 -8.18
C TRP A 287 -0.50 -5.39 -8.29
N THR A 288 -1.39 -5.45 -9.28
CA THR A 288 -2.03 -6.70 -9.72
C THR A 288 -1.60 -7.04 -11.14
N TYR A 289 -1.38 -8.31 -11.43
CA TYR A 289 -0.80 -8.80 -12.68
C TYR A 289 -1.89 -9.29 -13.64
N VAL A 290 -2.13 -8.54 -14.71
CA VAL A 290 -3.30 -8.72 -15.58
C VAL A 290 -2.84 -8.95 -17.02
N ALA A 291 -3.56 -9.75 -17.81
CA ALA A 291 -3.30 -9.86 -19.24
C ALA A 291 -3.56 -8.54 -19.98
N LEU A 292 -2.72 -8.19 -20.96
CA LEU A 292 -2.91 -6.96 -21.77
C LEU A 292 -4.30 -6.92 -22.43
N SER A 293 -4.77 -8.06 -22.93
CA SER A 293 -6.08 -8.23 -23.61
C SER A 293 -7.29 -8.08 -22.67
N SER A 294 -7.05 -8.11 -21.36
CA SER A 294 -8.06 -7.99 -20.32
C SER A 294 -8.26 -6.56 -19.83
N VAL A 295 -7.36 -5.62 -20.17
CA VAL A 295 -7.49 -4.20 -19.82
C VAL A 295 -8.12 -3.43 -20.98
N ILE A 296 -9.38 -3.03 -20.80
CA ILE A 296 -10.21 -2.40 -21.83
C ILE A 296 -10.37 -0.90 -21.56
N ASN A 297 -10.10 -0.09 -22.59
CA ASN A 297 -10.43 1.33 -22.61
C ASN A 297 -11.94 1.51 -22.84
N THR A 298 -12.67 2.10 -21.89
CA THR A 298 -14.13 2.25 -22.01
C THR A 298 -14.57 3.24 -23.07
N LYS A 299 -13.69 4.14 -23.51
CA LYS A 299 -14.02 5.15 -24.53
C LYS A 299 -14.05 4.54 -25.93
N THR A 300 -13.20 3.55 -26.19
CA THR A 300 -13.06 2.90 -27.50
C THR A 300 -13.61 1.47 -27.51
N SER A 301 -13.85 0.88 -26.34
CA SER A 301 -14.18 -0.54 -26.15
C SER A 301 -13.11 -1.48 -26.73
N GLN A 302 -11.86 -1.01 -26.82
CA GLN A 302 -10.70 -1.77 -27.28
C GLN A 302 -9.72 -2.02 -26.12
N PRO A 303 -8.86 -3.05 -26.20
CA PRO A 303 -7.73 -3.19 -25.29
C PRO A 303 -6.85 -1.94 -25.28
N VAL A 304 -6.30 -1.63 -24.11
CA VAL A 304 -5.28 -0.58 -23.96
C VAL A 304 -4.02 -0.99 -24.73
N VAL A 305 -3.40 -0.03 -25.40
CA VAL A 305 -2.12 -0.23 -26.10
C VAL A 305 -0.97 0.06 -25.13
N PHE A 306 0.04 -0.82 -25.10
CA PHE A 306 1.19 -0.76 -24.20
C PHE A 306 2.54 -0.68 -24.95
N GLY A 307 3.61 -0.44 -24.20
CA GLY A 307 4.97 -0.37 -24.74
C GLY A 307 5.19 0.82 -25.68
N ALA A 308 6.14 0.66 -26.61
CA ALA A 308 6.47 1.68 -27.60
C ALA A 308 5.26 2.09 -28.48
N ASP A 309 4.33 1.17 -28.70
CA ASP A 309 3.11 1.45 -29.48
C ASP A 309 2.16 2.41 -28.76
N ALA A 310 2.22 2.48 -27.43
CA ALA A 310 1.42 3.41 -26.64
C ALA A 310 1.84 4.89 -26.82
N GLU A 311 3.04 5.14 -27.34
CA GLU A 311 3.54 6.48 -27.64
C GLU A 311 3.06 7.02 -28.99
N LYS A 312 2.45 6.17 -29.84
CA LYS A 312 1.89 6.57 -31.11
C LYS A 312 0.65 7.45 -30.90
N GLU A 313 0.49 8.44 -31.77
CA GLU A 313 -0.70 9.29 -31.76
C GLU A 313 -1.98 8.45 -31.88
N GLY A 314 -2.94 8.67 -30.99
CA GLY A 314 -4.21 7.97 -30.96
C GLY A 314 -4.20 6.57 -30.32
N ALA A 315 -3.05 6.05 -29.86
CA ALA A 315 -2.95 4.68 -29.33
C ALA A 315 -3.92 4.37 -28.17
N ASN A 316 -4.20 5.35 -27.32
CA ASN A 316 -5.12 5.24 -26.17
C ASN A 316 -6.12 6.39 -26.16
N GLU A 317 -6.81 6.61 -27.29
CA GLU A 317 -7.75 7.72 -27.48
C GLU A 317 -8.78 7.84 -26.34
N GLY A 318 -9.05 9.08 -25.94
CA GLY A 318 -10.01 9.42 -24.88
C GLY A 318 -9.45 9.28 -23.45
N LEU A 319 -8.31 8.62 -23.26
CA LEU A 319 -7.62 8.54 -21.98
C LEU A 319 -6.59 9.67 -21.85
N LYS A 320 -6.47 10.25 -20.66
CA LYS A 320 -5.35 11.13 -20.28
C LYS A 320 -4.13 10.32 -19.84
N LEU A 321 -3.85 9.20 -20.51
CA LEU A 321 -2.74 8.32 -20.16
C LEU A 321 -1.44 8.88 -20.71
N GLN A 322 -0.42 9.01 -19.85
CA GLN A 322 0.93 9.41 -20.21
C GLN A 322 1.90 8.28 -19.88
N HIS A 323 2.96 8.17 -20.67
CA HIS A 323 3.95 7.10 -20.57
C HIS A 323 5.33 7.68 -20.26
N HIS A 324 6.06 6.99 -19.39
CA HIS A 324 7.46 7.22 -19.10
C HIS A 324 8.24 5.94 -19.42
N HIS A 325 9.03 6.00 -20.49
CA HIS A 325 10.06 4.99 -20.78
C HIS A 325 11.18 5.14 -19.74
N SER A 326 11.17 4.26 -18.74
CA SER A 326 12.02 4.38 -17.55
C SER A 326 13.33 3.59 -17.64
N ARG A 327 13.33 2.57 -18.50
CA ARG A 327 14.47 1.70 -18.85
C ARG A 327 14.18 1.11 -20.23
N ASP A 328 15.19 0.57 -20.92
CA ASP A 328 15.10 0.07 -22.31
C ASP A 328 13.84 -0.76 -22.61
N ASP A 329 13.44 -1.60 -21.67
CA ASP A 329 12.34 -2.56 -21.76
C ASP A 329 11.14 -2.23 -20.87
N VAL A 330 11.06 -1.03 -20.25
CA VAL A 330 10.04 -0.71 -19.23
C VAL A 330 9.32 0.60 -19.48
N TRP A 331 7.99 0.51 -19.57
CA TRP A 331 7.06 1.64 -19.67
C TRP A 331 6.21 1.74 -18.41
N ARG A 332 6.24 2.92 -17.79
CA ARG A 332 5.40 3.26 -16.64
C ARG A 332 4.36 4.27 -17.08
N SER A 333 3.10 4.05 -16.71
CA SER A 333 2.00 4.89 -17.16
C SER A 333 1.29 5.56 -16.00
N PHE A 334 0.91 6.82 -16.21
CA PHE A 334 0.23 7.64 -15.21
C PHE A 334 -0.85 8.52 -15.86
N CYS A 335 -1.81 8.98 -15.07
CA CYS A 335 -2.80 9.96 -15.53
C CYS A 335 -2.14 11.35 -15.67
N GLY A 336 -2.07 11.92 -16.87
CA GLY A 336 -1.59 13.28 -17.09
C GLY A 336 -2.47 14.38 -16.47
N GLY A 337 -3.68 14.04 -16.02
CA GLY A 337 -4.60 14.97 -15.35
C GLY A 337 -4.38 15.11 -13.83
N CYS A 338 -4.16 13.99 -13.13
CA CYS A 338 -4.01 13.98 -11.66
C CYS A 338 -2.73 13.28 -11.15
N GLY A 339 -1.92 12.71 -12.04
CA GLY A 339 -0.69 12.00 -11.72
C GLY A 339 -0.89 10.59 -11.15
N ALA A 340 -2.12 10.06 -11.10
CA ALA A 340 -2.36 8.71 -10.58
C ALA A 340 -1.50 7.69 -11.33
N SER A 341 -0.75 6.86 -10.60
CA SER A 341 -0.02 5.74 -11.18
C SER A 341 -1.00 4.68 -11.68
N VAL A 342 -0.72 4.09 -12.83
CA VAL A 342 -1.67 3.21 -13.53
C VAL A 342 -1.03 1.88 -13.88
N PHE A 343 0.03 1.92 -14.68
CA PHE A 343 0.63 0.71 -15.24
C PHE A 343 2.13 0.66 -15.04
N TYR A 344 2.64 -0.55 -14.84
CA TYR A 344 4.00 -0.92 -15.18
C TYR A 344 3.92 -2.03 -16.25
N TYR A 345 4.63 -1.84 -17.35
CA TYR A 345 4.69 -2.80 -18.45
C TYR A 345 6.14 -3.01 -18.85
N THR A 346 6.50 -4.26 -19.17
CA THR A 346 7.79 -4.59 -19.73
C THR A 346 7.66 -5.50 -20.94
N CYS A 347 8.55 -5.33 -21.92
CA CYS A 347 8.64 -6.23 -23.07
C CYS A 347 9.60 -7.41 -22.85
N ASP A 348 10.03 -7.65 -21.60
CA ASP A 348 10.75 -8.87 -21.20
C ASP A 348 9.94 -10.11 -21.62
N GLU A 349 10.58 -11.09 -22.26
CA GLU A 349 9.92 -12.26 -22.82
C GLU A 349 9.13 -13.05 -21.77
N SER A 350 9.59 -13.06 -20.51
CA SER A 350 8.95 -13.77 -19.41
C SER A 350 7.66 -13.11 -18.91
N ARG A 351 7.37 -11.86 -19.32
CA ARG A 351 6.23 -11.07 -18.82
C ARG A 351 5.53 -10.25 -19.91
N ARG A 352 5.80 -10.51 -21.19
CA ARG A 352 5.38 -9.65 -22.31
C ARG A 352 3.85 -9.53 -22.48
N SER A 353 3.08 -10.48 -21.96
CA SER A 353 1.60 -10.46 -21.99
C SER A 353 1.01 -9.94 -20.67
N VAL A 354 1.84 -9.60 -19.68
CA VAL A 354 1.45 -9.12 -18.36
C VAL A 354 1.59 -7.59 -18.30
N VAL A 355 0.57 -6.93 -17.76
CA VAL A 355 0.67 -5.56 -17.26
C VAL A 355 0.37 -5.53 -15.78
N ASP A 356 1.18 -4.79 -15.04
CA ASP A 356 0.98 -4.53 -13.62
C ASP A 356 0.04 -3.33 -13.51
N VAL A 357 -1.12 -3.50 -12.90
CA VAL A 357 -2.12 -2.44 -12.67
C VAL A 357 -2.06 -1.99 -11.21
N ALA A 358 -2.00 -0.68 -10.98
CA ALA A 358 -1.95 -0.13 -9.63
C ALA A 358 -3.28 -0.40 -8.90
N VAL A 359 -3.23 -1.10 -7.76
CA VAL A 359 -4.47 -1.53 -7.07
C VAL A 359 -5.27 -0.35 -6.52
N GLY A 360 -4.61 0.76 -6.18
CA GLY A 360 -5.27 1.94 -5.62
C GLY A 360 -6.28 2.60 -6.57
N ILE A 361 -6.27 2.28 -7.88
CA ILE A 361 -7.27 2.78 -8.84
C ILE A 361 -8.43 1.81 -9.09
N LEU A 362 -8.49 0.65 -8.44
CA LEU A 362 -9.58 -0.31 -8.59
C LEU A 362 -10.84 0.14 -7.83
N ARG A 363 -12.01 -0.31 -8.29
CA ARG A 363 -13.34 -0.04 -7.71
C ARG A 363 -14.07 -1.36 -7.47
N ALA A 364 -13.56 -2.13 -6.52
CA ALA A 364 -14.20 -3.36 -6.08
C ALA A 364 -15.32 -3.08 -5.07
N GLU A 365 -16.28 -4.00 -4.98
CA GLU A 365 -17.35 -3.90 -4.01
C GLU A 365 -16.86 -4.27 -2.61
N SER A 366 -15.96 -5.25 -2.51
CA SER A 366 -15.34 -5.68 -1.26
C SER A 366 -14.56 -4.55 -0.59
N GLY A 367 -13.89 -3.70 -1.37
CA GLY A 367 -13.14 -2.59 -0.83
C GLY A 367 -11.82 -2.30 -1.52
N SER A 368 -10.89 -1.75 -0.75
CA SER A 368 -9.60 -1.26 -1.20
C SER A 368 -8.64 -2.32 -1.71
N LEU A 369 -8.78 -3.56 -1.23
CA LEU A 369 -7.96 -4.71 -1.57
C LEU A 369 -8.53 -5.53 -2.71
N ALA A 370 -9.77 -5.24 -3.15
CA ALA A 370 -10.42 -5.90 -4.28
C ALA A 370 -10.38 -7.43 -4.21
N ARG A 371 -10.63 -8.00 -3.02
CA ARG A 371 -10.39 -9.41 -2.68
C ARG A 371 -11.16 -10.42 -3.54
N GLU A 372 -12.26 -9.96 -4.12
CA GLU A 372 -13.11 -10.75 -5.01
C GLU A 372 -12.59 -10.76 -6.47
N TRP A 373 -11.60 -9.93 -6.78
CA TRP A 373 -10.95 -9.82 -8.10
C TRP A 373 -9.47 -10.21 -8.10
N VAL A 374 -8.79 -10.02 -6.97
CA VAL A 374 -7.35 -10.28 -6.85
C VAL A 374 -7.04 -11.14 -5.64
N ARG A 375 -6.05 -12.01 -5.79
CA ARG A 375 -5.47 -12.83 -4.73
C ARG A 375 -4.18 -12.18 -4.27
N TRP A 376 -4.10 -11.77 -3.03
CA TRP A 376 -2.87 -11.19 -2.49
C TRP A 376 -1.85 -12.29 -2.20
N SER A 377 -0.60 -12.04 -2.59
CA SER A 377 0.54 -12.90 -2.30
C SER A 377 0.96 -12.71 -0.84
N ASP A 378 0.27 -13.38 0.07
CA ASP A 378 0.60 -13.33 1.49
C ASP A 378 2.05 -13.75 1.76
N GLY A 379 2.70 -13.02 2.66
CA GLY A 379 4.06 -13.33 3.07
C GLY A 379 5.14 -12.97 2.05
N GLU A 380 4.79 -12.34 0.93
CA GLU A 380 5.75 -11.98 -0.12
C GLU A 380 5.68 -10.50 -0.49
N VAL A 381 6.85 -9.84 -0.46
CA VAL A 381 7.04 -8.48 -0.97
C VAL A 381 8.11 -8.50 -2.05
N SER A 382 7.77 -8.03 -3.25
CA SER A 382 8.75 -7.96 -4.35
C SER A 382 9.83 -6.94 -4.02
N TYR A 383 11.09 -7.38 -4.06
CA TYR A 383 12.28 -6.57 -3.74
C TYR A 383 12.19 -5.93 -2.34
N GLY A 384 11.74 -6.69 -1.34
CA GLY A 384 11.63 -6.23 0.04
C GLY A 384 12.94 -5.68 0.62
N ASP A 385 14.08 -6.23 0.19
CA ASP A 385 15.43 -5.81 0.57
C ASP A 385 15.81 -4.40 0.07
N GLU A 386 15.14 -3.89 -0.96
CA GLU A 386 15.31 -2.51 -1.44
C GLU A 386 14.40 -1.50 -0.72
N GLY A 387 13.45 -1.95 0.10
CA GLY A 387 12.49 -1.09 0.78
C GLY A 387 13.14 -0.11 1.76
N THR A 388 12.69 1.14 1.79
CA THR A 388 13.17 2.14 2.77
C THR A 388 12.50 2.05 4.14
N ASP A 389 11.46 1.23 4.25
CA ASP A 389 10.64 1.05 5.45
C ASP A 389 10.59 -0.45 5.77
N GLN A 390 11.72 -0.98 6.25
CA GLN A 390 11.93 -2.41 6.47
C GLN A 390 10.96 -2.99 7.50
N SER A 391 10.52 -2.22 8.49
CA SER A 391 9.51 -2.67 9.43
C SER A 391 8.15 -2.88 8.76
N GLN A 392 7.80 -2.09 7.73
CA GLN A 392 6.56 -2.31 6.96
C GLN A 392 6.65 -3.53 6.04
N VAL A 393 7.81 -3.76 5.42
CA VAL A 393 8.09 -4.96 4.63
C VAL A 393 7.96 -6.21 5.50
N GLN A 394 8.64 -6.23 6.65
CA GLN A 394 8.60 -7.34 7.61
C GLN A 394 7.16 -7.65 8.08
N CYS A 395 6.33 -6.63 8.33
CA CYS A 395 4.93 -6.84 8.66
C CYS A 395 4.18 -7.63 7.57
N LEU A 396 4.36 -7.26 6.30
CA LEU A 396 3.72 -7.94 5.17
C LEU A 396 4.22 -9.39 4.99
N GLU A 397 5.52 -9.62 5.22
CA GLU A 397 6.14 -10.95 5.10
C GLU A 397 5.75 -11.90 6.26
N GLU A 398 5.67 -11.39 7.50
CA GLU A 398 5.41 -12.21 8.68
C GLU A 398 3.93 -12.41 8.97
N HIS A 399 3.11 -11.37 8.80
CA HIS A 399 1.73 -11.38 9.26
C HIS A 399 0.74 -11.83 8.17
N GLY A 400 1.19 -11.91 6.91
CA GLY A 400 0.74 -12.85 5.85
C GLY A 400 -0.75 -13.15 5.73
N ARG A 401 -1.63 -12.28 6.21
CA ARG A 401 -3.07 -12.36 6.04
C ARG A 401 -3.54 -11.01 5.57
N ILE A 402 -3.08 -10.65 4.37
CA ILE A 402 -3.89 -9.79 3.52
C ILE A 402 -5.01 -10.71 2.98
N VAL A 403 -5.71 -11.48 3.82
CA VAL A 403 -6.82 -12.38 3.45
C VAL A 403 -8.03 -12.04 4.30
#